data_AF-A0A9K3H5L7-F1
#
_entry.id   AF-A0A9K3H5L7-F1
#
_cell.length_a   1.000
_cell.length_b   1.000
_cell.length_c   1.000
_cell.angle_alpha   90.00
_cell.angle_beta   90.00
_cell.angle_gamma   90.00
#
_symmetry.space_group_name_H-M   'P 1'
#
loop_
_entity.id
_entity.type
_entity.pdbx_description
1 polymer ?
#
loop_
_entity_poly.entity_id
_entity_poly.type
_entity_poly.pdbx_seq_one_letter_code
_entity_poly.pdbx_strand_id
1 'polypeptide(L)'
;MIRMFGDFIETIFMQPVEADNQPLFARIVARSPSMVSAVVDRDGSDGKSKYYINGKHVWARKYVKRTPSKDANEGVESPQP
;
A
#
# COMPACT_ATOMS: atom_id res chain seq x y z
N MET A 1 24.32 -1.39 -5.13
CA MET A 1 22.97 -0.92 -4.73
C MET A 1 22.76 -1.27 -3.27
N ILE A 2 22.61 -0.27 -2.39
CA ILE A 2 22.52 -0.51 -0.94
C ILE A 2 21.03 -0.69 -0.60
N ARG A 3 20.67 -1.80 0.05
CA ARG A 3 19.31 -1.99 0.57
C ARG A 3 19.16 -1.14 1.83
N MET A 4 18.37 -0.08 1.75
CA MET A 4 18.22 0.90 2.84
C MET A 4 17.73 0.29 4.17
N PHE A 5 17.00 -0.83 4.11
CA PHE A 5 16.44 -1.53 5.27
C PHE A 5 16.92 -3.00 5.37
N GLY A 6 17.97 -3.38 4.65
CA GLY A 6 18.41 -4.77 4.57
C GLY A 6 17.37 -5.71 3.93
N ASP A 7 17.40 -6.99 4.32
CA ASP A 7 16.48 -8.03 3.85
C ASP A 7 15.34 -8.29 4.85
N PHE A 8 14.33 -7.41 4.83
CA PHE A 8 13.19 -7.50 5.75
C PHE A 8 11.88 -7.90 5.06
N ILE A 9 11.87 -8.00 3.74
CA ILE A 9 10.68 -8.30 2.97
C ILE A 9 10.43 -9.80 3.02
N GLU A 10 9.21 -10.18 3.39
CA GLU A 10 8.72 -11.55 3.31
C GLU A 10 8.04 -11.78 1.97
N THR A 11 7.12 -10.88 1.58
CA THR A 11 6.35 -11.01 0.33
C THR A 11 5.91 -9.64 -0.17
N ILE A 12 5.74 -9.51 -1.49
CA ILE A 12 5.21 -8.32 -2.15
C ILE A 12 3.97 -8.73 -2.94
N PHE A 13 2.87 -8.01 -2.72
CA PHE A 13 1.63 -8.14 -3.48
C PHE A 13 1.39 -6.86 -4.28
N MET A 14 1.43 -6.95 -5.60
CA MET A 14 1.02 -5.83 -6.46
C MET A 14 -0.51 -5.66 -6.41
N GLN A 15 -0.99 -4.47 -6.74
CA GLN A 15 -2.40 -4.27 -7.04
C GLN A 15 -2.81 -5.23 -8.17
N PRO A 16 -3.91 -5.99 -8.01
CA PRO A 16 -4.47 -6.76 -9.13
C PRO A 16 -5.01 -5.78 -10.17
N VAL A 17 -4.50 -5.88 -11.40
CA VAL A 17 -4.86 -5.04 -12.54
C VAL A 17 -5.01 -5.92 -13.77
N GLU A 18 -5.84 -5.49 -14.72
CA GLU A 18 -5.95 -6.14 -16.03
C GLU A 18 -4.61 -6.05 -16.79
N ALA A 19 -4.41 -6.92 -17.78
CA ALA A 19 -3.12 -7.11 -18.45
C ALA A 19 -2.52 -5.81 -19.04
N ASP A 20 -3.38 -4.88 -19.46
CA ASP A 20 -2.96 -3.61 -20.08
C ASP A 20 -2.78 -2.46 -19.09
N ASN A 21 -3.04 -2.70 -17.80
CA ASN A 21 -3.03 -1.67 -16.77
C ASN A 21 -1.81 -1.78 -15.83
N GLN A 22 -1.24 -0.65 -15.43
CA GLN A 22 -0.13 -0.62 -14.46
C GLN A 22 -0.66 -0.60 -13.01
N PRO A 23 -0.11 -1.42 -12.10
CA PRO A 23 -0.47 -1.34 -10.68
C PRO A 23 -0.05 0.01 -10.08
N LEU A 24 -0.99 0.65 -9.38
CA LEU A 24 -0.78 1.96 -8.76
C LEU A 24 -0.18 1.86 -7.36
N PHE A 25 -0.30 0.69 -6.72
CA PHE A 25 0.26 0.44 -5.40
C PHE A 25 0.75 -1.01 -5.25
N ALA A 26 1.56 -1.22 -4.22
CA ALA A 26 1.97 -2.53 -3.75
C ALA A 26 1.73 -2.63 -2.24
N ARG A 27 1.53 -3.86 -1.76
CA ARG A 27 1.51 -4.21 -0.34
C ARG A 27 2.74 -5.06 -0.05
N ILE A 28 3.49 -4.68 0.97
CA ILE A 28 4.69 -5.41 1.40
C ILE A 28 4.39 -6.03 2.76
N VAL A 29 4.72 -7.30 2.91
CA VAL A 29 4.73 -7.99 4.19
C VAL A 29 6.16 -7.96 4.72
N ALA A 30 6.33 -7.40 5.90
CA ALA A 30 7.61 -7.32 6.59
C ALA A 30 7.76 -8.52 7.53
N ARG A 31 8.97 -9.09 7.60
CA ARG A 31 9.31 -10.20 8.51
C ARG A 31 9.22 -9.84 9.99
N SER A 32 9.15 -8.54 10.33
CA SER A 32 9.03 -8.04 11.69
C SER A 32 8.13 -6.79 11.75
N PRO A 33 7.28 -6.67 12.78
CA PRO A 33 6.47 -5.46 13.00
C PRO A 33 7.31 -4.19 13.14
N SER A 34 8.48 -4.28 13.77
CA SER A 34 9.39 -3.13 13.96
C SER A 34 9.83 -2.54 12.63
N MET A 35 9.96 -3.37 11.59
CA MET A 35 10.32 -2.92 10.25
C MET A 35 9.18 -2.16 9.57
N VAL A 36 7.92 -2.48 9.88
CA VAL A 36 6.77 -1.71 9.39
C VAL A 36 6.84 -0.28 9.93
N SER A 37 7.07 -0.12 11.23
CA SER A 37 7.26 1.20 11.85
C SER A 37 8.48 1.91 11.28
N ALA A 38 9.62 1.23 11.14
CA ALA A 38 10.82 1.83 10.56
C ALA A 38 10.60 2.36 9.13
N VAL A 39 9.77 1.70 8.33
CA VAL A 39 9.41 2.13 6.97
C VAL A 39 8.38 3.25 6.97
N VAL A 40 7.36 3.17 7.83
CA VAL A 40 6.23 4.11 7.80
C VAL A 40 6.55 5.41 8.53
N ASP A 41 7.38 5.36 9.58
CA ASP A 41 7.70 6.49 10.45
C ASP A 41 9.08 7.10 10.17
N ARG A 42 9.70 6.74 9.04
CA ARG A 42 11.04 7.19 8.64
C ARG A 42 11.14 8.72 8.57
N ASP A 43 10.17 9.36 7.96
CA ASP A 43 10.16 10.82 7.76
C ASP A 43 9.49 11.56 8.94
N GLY A 44 9.02 10.85 9.97
CA GLY A 44 8.32 11.40 11.13
C GLY A 44 7.17 10.51 11.61
N SER A 45 6.48 10.91 12.68
CA SER A 45 5.44 10.11 13.34
C SER A 45 4.03 10.26 12.75
N ASP A 46 3.91 10.79 11.52
CA ASP A 46 2.62 11.04 10.86
C ASP A 46 1.97 9.75 10.29
N GLY A 47 2.58 8.58 10.50
CA GLY A 47 2.09 7.31 9.99
C GLY A 47 2.18 7.18 8.46
N LYS A 48 3.03 8.02 7.82
CA LYS A 48 3.33 7.99 6.40
C LYS A 48 4.76 8.46 6.15
N SER A 49 5.41 7.86 5.17
CA SER A 49 6.75 8.27 4.72
C SER A 49 6.80 8.29 3.20
N LYS A 50 7.58 9.22 2.64
CA LYS A 50 7.72 9.45 1.21
C LYS A 50 8.97 8.72 0.69
N TYR A 51 8.79 7.98 -0.39
CA TYR A 51 9.86 7.24 -1.05
C TYR A 51 9.98 7.66 -2.50
N TYR A 52 11.20 7.57 -3.01
CA TYR A 52 11.50 7.74 -4.42
C TYR A 52 11.89 6.38 -5.00
N ILE A 53 11.03 5.81 -5.84
CA ILE A 53 11.18 4.47 -6.41
C ILE A 53 11.03 4.58 -7.93
N ASN A 54 12.06 4.18 -8.68
CA ASN A 54 12.07 4.19 -10.15
C ASN A 54 11.61 5.51 -10.78
N GLY A 55 12.06 6.65 -10.23
CA GLY A 55 11.67 7.96 -10.75
C GLY A 55 10.37 8.53 -10.19
N LYS A 56 9.60 7.75 -9.42
CA LYS A 56 8.28 8.12 -8.90
C LYS A 56 8.31 8.39 -7.40
N HIS A 57 7.55 9.41 -6.96
CA HIS A 57 7.26 9.63 -5.55
C HIS A 57 6.08 8.75 -5.11
N VAL A 58 6.30 7.94 -4.08
CA VAL A 58 5.28 7.08 -3.51
C VAL A 58 5.20 7.29 -2.00
N TRP A 59 4.00 7.10 -1.45
CA TRP A 59 3.78 7.14 -0.01
C TRP A 59 3.71 5.71 0.54
N ALA A 60 4.50 5.42 1.56
CA ALA A 60 4.31 4.23 2.38
C ALA A 60 3.43 4.60 3.58
N ARG A 61 2.50 3.71 3.93
CA ARG A 61 1.63 3.83 5.11
C ARG A 61 1.29 2.44 5.63
N LYS A 62 0.90 2.37 6.90
CA LYS A 62 0.43 1.10 7.51
C LYS A 62 -0.81 0.60 6.77
N TYR A 63 -0.82 -0.69 6.43
CA TYR A 63 -1.99 -1.32 5.84
C TYR A 63 -3.06 -1.55 6.92
N VAL A 64 -4.29 -1.13 6.63
CA VAL A 64 -5.48 -1.41 7.45
C VAL A 64 -6.44 -2.23 6.59
N LYS A 65 -6.74 -3.46 7.02
CA LYS A 65 -7.73 -4.29 6.33
C LYS A 65 -9.09 -3.60 6.50
N ARG A 66 -9.73 -3.23 5.39
CA ARG A 66 -11.14 -2.82 5.44
C ARG A 66 -11.94 -4.06 5.80
N THR A 67 -12.59 -4.04 6.96
CA THR A 67 -13.71 -4.94 7.19
C THR A 67 -14.83 -4.53 6.22
N PRO A 68 -15.59 -5.47 5.65
CA PRO A 68 -16.79 -5.10 4.92
C PRO A 68 -17.77 -4.50 5.94
N SER A 69 -17.73 -3.18 6.10
CA SER A 69 -18.85 -2.42 6.62
C SER A 69 -20.03 -2.67 5.69
N LYS A 70 -21.21 -2.91 6.24
CA LYS A 70 -22.45 -3.20 5.46
C LYS A 70 -22.86 -2.07 4.50
N ASP A 71 -22.19 -0.93 4.53
CA ASP A 71 -22.67 0.33 3.94
C ASP A 71 -22.04 0.67 2.57
N ALA A 72 -21.54 -0.32 1.82
CA ALA A 72 -20.93 -0.09 0.50
C ALA A 72 -21.69 -0.76 -0.67
N ASN A 73 -22.96 -1.13 -0.48
CA ASN A 73 -23.79 -1.69 -1.56
C ASN A 73 -25.18 -1.05 -1.64
N GLU A 74 -25.27 0.27 -1.50
CA GLU A 74 -26.42 1.05 -1.96
C GLU A 74 -25.90 2.21 -2.81
N GLY A 75 -26.02 2.09 -4.13
CA GLY A 75 -25.64 3.16 -5.04
C GLY A 75 -25.24 2.69 -6.43
N VAL A 76 -26.15 2.00 -7.13
CA VAL A 76 -26.46 2.24 -8.55
C VAL A 76 -27.58 1.27 -8.94
N GLU A 77 -28.82 1.71 -8.74
CA GLU A 77 -29.91 1.36 -9.65
C GLU A 77 -30.48 2.69 -10.12
N SER A 78 -30.08 3.10 -11.32
CA SER A 78 -30.69 4.23 -12.00
C SER A 78 -32.05 3.79 -12.52
N PRO A 79 -33.14 4.54 -12.29
CA PRO A 79 -34.40 4.24 -12.95
C PRO A 79 -34.24 4.51 -14.45
N GLN A 80 -34.46 3.49 -15.29
CA GLN A 80 -34.60 3.66 -16.72
C GLN A 80 -36.05 4.10 -17.05
N PRO A 81 -36.24 4.98 -18.04
CA PRO A 81 -37.54 5.57 -18.40
C PRO A 81 -38.52 4.56 -19.00
#